data_AF-A0A845G6V1-F1
#
_entry.id   AF-A0A845G6V1-F1
#
_cell.length_a   1.000
_cell.length_b   1.000
_cell.length_c   1.000
_cell.angle_alpha   90.00
_cell.angle_beta   90.00
_cell.angle_gamma   90.00
#
_symmetry.space_group_name_H-M   'P 1'
#
loop_
_entity.id
_entity.type
_entity.pdbx_description
1 polymer ?
#
loop_
_entity_poly.entity_id
_entity_poly.type
_entity_poly.pdbx_seq_one_letter_code
_entity_poly.pdbx_strand_id
1 'polypeptide(L)'
;MLLWPVYPNIGVDNRNQWDMVRDLPGGVAGVRQLIQDFHARGVKVFFPTMPWDTGSRDVGTTMHQATAALMAEIGADGVNGDTMDGLPLAYRTASDATGHPVALEPELAFKDDGMLAYNQQSWGYWPTSLVPLVSKWKWMEPRHMVHVCDRWATDRTNILQDAFFNGVGIESWENVWGWWNQFTARDGEAMRRIATIYRAFPDHLVSAGWVPHVPTLHYGVYASEFPLSGSTLWTIINRTDWSVGERIMRVAHQPGQRYFDLWNGQEIAPLVRDGYAELSMPMEAHGYGAVLRVDRDAHVANLDATLKRLALQAARPLQSYSNEWKPLPQTMTPVEATSPATSQPEGMVRIPGAVFDFQVHGIEIEGENKPGLDVQYPWESSARRGHVHSLAIKPFYMDKHPVTNAQFKAFISATAYRPQDAHNFLKHWVDGSPKAGDEHRPVTWVSLEDARAYLRWAGKRLPNEWEWQYAAQGGDGRLYPWGNAWDAAMVPAPAKGRELPAPEPVGRHPQGASPFGVEDMVGHVWQWTNEFADEHTRAAILRGGSYYQPQDSYWYFPQAYKLNEHGKYLLMAPSKDRSGGIGFRGVKDALPL
;
A
#
# COMPACT_ATOMS: atom_id res chain seq x y z
N MET A 1 -4.15 -0.59 12.80
CA MET A 1 -3.04 -0.48 11.83
C MET A 1 -3.08 -1.73 10.98
N LEU A 2 -3.28 -1.56 9.67
CA LEU A 2 -3.22 -2.65 8.71
C LEU A 2 -1.83 -2.67 8.06
N LEU A 3 -1.08 -3.75 8.25
CA LEU A 3 0.21 -3.94 7.60
C LEU A 3 0.03 -4.83 6.37
N TRP A 4 0.27 -4.27 5.18
CA TRP A 4 0.05 -4.96 3.90
C TRP A 4 1.38 -5.21 3.15
N PRO A 5 2.16 -6.25 3.51
CA PRO A 5 3.47 -6.48 2.91
C PRO A 5 3.40 -7.24 1.56
N VAL A 6 2.24 -7.74 1.17
CA VAL A 6 2.14 -8.76 0.12
C VAL A 6 2.06 -8.15 -1.28
N TYR A 7 1.04 -7.32 -1.50
CA TYR A 7 0.81 -6.62 -2.76
C TYR A 7 1.60 -5.28 -2.79
N PRO A 8 2.09 -4.81 -3.95
CA PRO A 8 1.95 -5.37 -5.30
C PRO A 8 3.02 -6.40 -5.68
N ASN A 9 4.00 -6.69 -4.82
CA ASN A 9 5.17 -7.48 -5.22
C ASN A 9 4.90 -8.99 -5.34
N ILE A 10 3.82 -9.52 -4.76
CA ILE A 10 3.54 -10.96 -4.79
C ILE A 10 3.44 -11.49 -6.23
N GLY A 11 3.97 -12.70 -6.45
CA GLY A 11 4.00 -13.34 -7.77
C GLY A 11 5.24 -13.04 -8.60
N VAL A 12 6.14 -12.19 -8.11
CA VAL A 12 7.51 -12.06 -8.67
C VAL A 12 8.34 -13.35 -8.49
N ASP A 13 8.00 -14.14 -7.48
CA ASP A 13 8.47 -15.51 -7.24
C ASP A 13 7.33 -16.32 -6.58
N ASN A 14 7.59 -17.56 -6.18
CA ASN A 14 6.57 -18.45 -5.63
C ASN A 14 6.20 -18.21 -4.16
N ARG A 15 6.78 -17.21 -3.47
CA ARG A 15 6.35 -16.88 -2.10
C ARG A 15 4.88 -16.50 -2.09
N ASN A 16 4.14 -17.12 -1.19
CA ASN A 16 2.72 -16.82 -0.96
C ASN A 16 2.55 -15.69 0.06
N GLN A 17 1.30 -15.30 0.31
CA GLN A 17 0.96 -14.22 1.24
C GLN A 17 1.55 -14.39 2.66
N TRP A 18 1.69 -15.62 3.16
CA TRP A 18 2.25 -15.89 4.49
C TRP A 18 3.77 -15.80 4.51
N ASP A 19 4.44 -16.29 3.46
CA ASP A 19 5.89 -16.15 3.28
C ASP A 19 6.28 -14.67 3.26
N MET A 20 5.51 -13.83 2.57
CA MET A 20 5.77 -12.39 2.47
C MET A 20 5.72 -11.68 3.83
N VAL A 21 4.92 -12.16 4.79
CA VAL A 21 4.92 -11.67 6.18
C VAL A 21 6.11 -12.24 6.95
N ARG A 22 6.43 -13.53 6.79
CA ARG A 22 7.57 -14.18 7.44
C ARG A 22 8.92 -13.64 6.99
N ASP A 23 8.97 -13.07 5.79
CA ASP A 23 10.15 -12.46 5.18
C ASP A 23 10.31 -10.97 5.50
N LEU A 24 9.43 -10.40 6.34
CA LEU A 24 9.65 -9.06 6.88
C LEU A 24 10.93 -8.99 7.73
N PRO A 25 11.50 -7.80 7.94
CA PRO A 25 12.73 -7.63 8.71
C PRO A 25 12.71 -8.32 10.08
N GLY A 26 13.72 -9.13 10.36
CA GLY A 26 13.82 -9.91 11.60
C GLY A 26 12.91 -11.16 11.64
N GLY A 27 12.24 -11.48 10.53
CA GLY A 27 11.31 -12.58 10.40
C GLY A 27 10.17 -12.54 11.41
N VAL A 28 9.65 -13.70 11.77
CA VAL A 28 8.54 -13.84 12.75
C VAL A 28 8.83 -13.13 14.07
N ALA A 29 10.07 -13.20 14.58
CA ALA A 29 10.44 -12.54 15.83
C ALA A 29 10.40 -11.00 15.71
N GLY A 30 10.90 -10.46 14.58
CA GLY A 30 10.83 -9.03 14.29
C GLY A 30 9.39 -8.54 14.14
N VAL A 31 8.54 -9.29 13.43
CA VAL A 31 7.11 -8.96 13.28
C VAL A 31 6.40 -8.97 14.63
N ARG A 32 6.68 -9.96 15.50
CA ARG A 32 6.11 -10.01 16.85
C ARG A 32 6.54 -8.80 17.69
N GLN A 33 7.81 -8.41 17.63
CA GLN A 33 8.29 -7.21 18.33
C GLN A 33 7.60 -5.94 17.80
N LEU A 34 7.46 -5.80 16.48
CA LEU A 34 6.74 -4.69 15.87
C LEU A 34 5.30 -4.59 16.40
N ILE A 35 4.59 -5.71 16.50
CA ILE A 35 3.23 -5.74 17.03
C ILE A 35 3.20 -5.34 18.51
N GLN A 36 4.16 -5.82 19.31
CA GLN A 36 4.29 -5.42 20.72
C GLN A 36 4.54 -3.92 20.87
N ASP A 37 5.34 -3.32 19.97
CA ASP A 37 5.60 -1.88 19.97
C ASP A 37 4.34 -1.07 19.63
N PHE A 38 3.48 -1.58 18.74
CA PHE A 38 2.15 -1.01 18.49
C PHE A 38 1.22 -1.17 19.70
N HIS A 39 1.21 -2.34 20.33
CA HIS A 39 0.41 -2.60 21.54
C HIS A 39 0.81 -1.68 22.69
N ALA A 40 2.10 -1.40 22.88
CA ALA A 40 2.60 -0.45 23.87
C ALA A 40 2.06 0.99 23.67
N ARG A 41 1.56 1.29 22.47
CA ARG A 41 0.93 2.57 22.10
C ARG A 41 -0.60 2.48 22.01
N GLY A 42 -1.19 1.35 22.41
CA GLY A 42 -2.63 1.10 22.33
C GLY A 42 -3.15 0.90 20.91
N VAL A 43 -2.29 0.53 19.97
CA VAL A 43 -2.65 0.31 18.55
C VAL A 43 -2.76 -1.18 18.27
N LYS A 44 -3.87 -1.60 17.68
CA LYS A 44 -4.13 -2.97 17.22
C LYS A 44 -3.61 -3.18 15.80
N VAL A 45 -3.11 -4.39 15.52
CA VAL A 45 -2.43 -4.71 14.26
C VAL A 45 -3.16 -5.81 13.50
N PHE A 46 -3.49 -5.51 12.24
CA PHE A 46 -4.18 -6.39 11.32
C PHE A 46 -3.26 -6.72 10.14
N PHE A 47 -3.47 -7.89 9.54
CA PHE A 47 -2.82 -8.30 8.30
C PHE A 47 -3.88 -8.71 7.27
N PRO A 48 -3.63 -8.48 5.97
CA PRO A 48 -4.56 -8.88 4.94
C PRO A 48 -4.54 -10.41 4.74
N THR A 49 -5.65 -10.95 4.26
CA THR A 49 -5.71 -12.26 3.63
C THR A 49 -6.35 -12.10 2.25
N MET A 50 -5.73 -12.70 1.24
CA MET A 50 -6.14 -12.54 -0.16
C MET A 50 -6.68 -13.87 -0.68
N PRO A 51 -7.99 -13.99 -0.95
CA PRO A 51 -8.60 -15.22 -1.44
C PRO A 51 -8.13 -15.59 -2.86
N TRP A 52 -7.65 -14.60 -3.62
CA TRP A 52 -7.17 -14.77 -4.99
C TRP A 52 -5.74 -15.33 -5.07
N ASP A 53 -4.97 -15.33 -3.97
CA ASP A 53 -3.62 -15.90 -3.96
C ASP A 53 -3.67 -17.43 -3.90
N THR A 54 -3.91 -18.05 -5.07
CA THR A 54 -4.05 -19.50 -5.23
C THR A 54 -2.98 -20.09 -6.16
N GLY A 55 -2.35 -19.27 -7.01
CA GLY A 55 -1.31 -19.68 -7.95
C GLY A 55 0.13 -19.65 -7.39
N SER A 56 0.36 -19.09 -6.20
CA SER A 56 1.64 -19.15 -5.51
C SER A 56 1.81 -20.47 -4.74
N ARG A 57 2.96 -20.66 -4.06
CA ARG A 57 3.32 -21.91 -3.36
C ARG A 57 2.22 -22.36 -2.39
N ASP A 58 1.84 -23.63 -2.49
CA ASP A 58 0.92 -24.26 -1.56
C ASP A 58 1.57 -24.45 -0.18
N VAL A 59 0.82 -24.13 0.87
CA VAL A 59 1.22 -24.36 2.28
C VAL A 59 0.75 -25.72 2.81
N GLY A 60 -0.01 -26.49 2.03
CA GLY A 60 -0.48 -27.83 2.38
C GLY A 60 -1.62 -27.85 3.40
N THR A 61 -2.23 -26.69 3.65
CA THR A 61 -3.36 -26.50 4.58
C THR A 61 -4.33 -25.49 4.00
N THR A 62 -5.54 -25.37 4.54
CA THR A 62 -6.48 -24.36 4.06
C THR A 62 -6.01 -22.93 4.38
N MET A 63 -6.46 -21.96 3.59
CA MET A 63 -6.11 -20.54 3.78
C MET A 63 -6.46 -20.03 5.18
N HIS A 64 -7.65 -20.37 5.70
CA HIS A 64 -8.06 -19.97 7.04
C HIS A 64 -7.18 -20.58 8.15
N GLN A 65 -6.72 -21.83 7.98
CA GLN A 65 -5.80 -22.47 8.93
C GLN A 65 -4.42 -21.83 8.88
N ALA A 66 -3.87 -21.58 7.68
CA ALA A 66 -2.58 -20.92 7.51
C ALA A 66 -2.58 -19.49 8.06
N THR A 67 -3.62 -18.71 7.76
CA THR A 67 -3.80 -17.35 8.29
C THR A 67 -3.93 -17.37 9.81
N ALA A 68 -4.82 -18.21 10.38
CA ALA A 68 -4.98 -18.29 11.83
C ALA A 68 -3.69 -18.70 12.56
N ALA A 69 -2.96 -19.69 12.02
CA ALA A 69 -1.70 -20.14 12.59
C ALA A 69 -0.64 -19.03 12.58
N LEU A 70 -0.49 -18.31 11.46
CA LEU A 70 0.46 -17.19 11.39
C LEU A 70 0.06 -16.05 12.34
N MET A 71 -1.22 -15.67 12.38
CA MET A 71 -1.68 -14.58 13.26
C MET A 71 -1.42 -14.91 14.73
N ALA A 72 -1.66 -16.15 15.15
CA ALA A 72 -1.33 -16.63 16.48
C ALA A 72 0.18 -16.60 16.76
N GLU A 73 0.99 -17.03 15.78
CA GLU A 73 2.44 -17.05 15.90
C GLU A 73 3.02 -15.63 16.09
N ILE A 74 2.56 -14.64 15.32
CA ILE A 74 3.05 -13.26 15.39
C ILE A 74 2.35 -12.40 16.46
N GLY A 75 1.20 -12.86 16.98
CA GLY A 75 0.40 -12.14 17.98
C GLY A 75 -0.46 -11.01 17.40
N ALA A 76 -0.88 -11.11 16.13
CA ALA A 76 -1.72 -10.12 15.47
C ALA A 76 -3.15 -10.09 16.03
N ASP A 77 -3.84 -8.95 15.96
CA ASP A 77 -5.16 -8.79 16.56
C ASP A 77 -6.32 -9.08 15.60
N GLY A 78 -6.05 -9.05 14.29
CA GLY A 78 -7.12 -9.13 13.28
C GLY A 78 -6.66 -9.52 11.89
N VAL A 79 -7.62 -9.94 11.08
CA VAL A 79 -7.46 -10.29 9.67
C VAL A 79 -8.36 -9.38 8.85
N ASN A 80 -7.76 -8.67 7.91
CA ASN A 80 -8.45 -7.85 6.92
C ASN A 80 -8.68 -8.69 5.65
N GLY A 81 -9.93 -8.83 5.20
CA GLY A 81 -10.32 -9.69 4.09
C GLY A 81 -10.40 -8.92 2.77
N ASP A 82 -9.39 -9.08 1.91
CA ASP A 82 -9.31 -8.42 0.61
C ASP A 82 -10.27 -9.07 -0.40
N THR A 83 -11.13 -8.30 -1.05
CA THR A 83 -12.13 -8.72 -2.04
C THR A 83 -13.19 -9.72 -1.53
N MET A 84 -13.36 -9.84 -0.21
CA MET A 84 -14.24 -10.85 0.40
C MET A 84 -15.60 -10.27 0.83
N ASP A 85 -16.70 -10.93 0.44
CA ASP A 85 -18.09 -10.67 0.86
C ASP A 85 -18.42 -11.27 2.22
N GLY A 86 -17.52 -11.05 3.18
CA GLY A 86 -17.49 -11.74 4.45
C GLY A 86 -16.33 -12.74 4.54
N LEU A 87 -15.58 -12.73 5.64
CA LEU A 87 -14.66 -13.82 5.93
C LEU A 87 -15.50 -15.02 6.38
N PRO A 88 -15.36 -16.22 5.79
CA PRO A 88 -16.15 -17.40 6.17
C PRO A 88 -15.97 -17.80 7.65
N LEU A 89 -16.98 -18.45 8.25
CA LEU A 89 -16.94 -18.96 9.63
C LEU A 89 -15.70 -19.83 9.92
N ALA A 90 -15.12 -20.46 8.89
CA ALA A 90 -13.89 -21.22 8.97
C ALA A 90 -12.69 -20.40 9.49
N TYR A 91 -12.61 -19.09 9.20
CA TYR A 91 -11.57 -18.20 9.76
C TYR A 91 -11.72 -18.05 11.26
N ARG A 92 -12.95 -17.84 11.74
CA ARG A 92 -13.24 -17.74 13.17
C ARG A 92 -12.96 -19.05 13.89
N THR A 93 -13.43 -20.16 13.32
CA THR A 93 -13.22 -21.51 13.88
C THR A 93 -11.73 -21.84 13.97
N ALA A 94 -10.96 -21.50 12.93
CA ALA A 94 -9.52 -21.73 12.91
C ALA A 94 -8.77 -20.87 13.93
N SER A 95 -9.11 -19.59 14.09
CA SER A 95 -8.46 -18.72 15.08
C SER A 95 -8.81 -19.07 16.52
N ASP A 96 -10.05 -19.50 16.79
CA ASP A 96 -10.41 -20.03 18.12
C ASP A 96 -9.60 -21.29 18.45
N ALA A 97 -9.39 -22.18 17.47
CA ALA A 97 -8.65 -23.42 17.65
C ALA A 97 -7.15 -23.22 17.94
N THR A 98 -6.56 -22.07 17.59
CA THR A 98 -5.16 -21.75 17.96
C THR A 98 -5.04 -21.25 19.41
N GLY A 99 -6.16 -20.98 20.08
CA GLY A 99 -6.17 -20.27 21.38
C GLY A 99 -5.88 -18.77 21.25
N HIS A 100 -5.85 -18.23 20.02
CA HIS A 100 -5.59 -16.83 19.72
C HIS A 100 -6.67 -16.30 18.77
N PRO A 101 -7.86 -15.95 19.30
CA PRO A 101 -8.95 -15.42 18.50
C PRO A 101 -8.57 -14.05 17.93
N VAL A 102 -8.92 -13.83 16.65
CA VAL A 102 -8.66 -12.58 15.94
C VAL A 102 -9.96 -11.94 15.48
N ALA A 103 -9.96 -10.60 15.37
CA ALA A 103 -11.06 -9.87 14.74
C ALA A 103 -11.06 -10.12 13.22
N LEU A 104 -12.24 -10.25 12.63
CA LEU A 104 -12.40 -10.40 11.19
C LEU A 104 -13.01 -9.14 10.59
N GLU A 105 -12.40 -8.66 9.50
CA GLU A 105 -12.72 -7.39 8.85
C GLU A 105 -12.67 -7.52 7.30
N PRO A 106 -13.72 -8.04 6.67
CA PRO A 106 -13.80 -8.19 5.21
C PRO A 106 -14.16 -6.88 4.49
N GLU A 107 -13.82 -6.77 3.21
CA GLU A 107 -13.99 -5.58 2.36
C GLU A 107 -15.41 -5.36 1.82
N LEU A 108 -16.11 -6.43 1.45
CA LEU A 108 -17.39 -6.31 0.74
C LEU A 108 -18.56 -6.53 1.70
N ALA A 109 -19.73 -6.07 1.27
CA ALA A 109 -20.96 -6.36 1.99
C ALA A 109 -21.11 -7.87 2.20
N PHE A 110 -21.58 -8.25 3.38
CA PHE A 110 -21.73 -9.67 3.70
C PHE A 110 -22.68 -10.36 2.75
N LYS A 111 -22.30 -11.57 2.34
CA LYS A 111 -23.13 -12.46 1.55
C LYS A 111 -24.42 -12.88 2.26
N ASP A 112 -24.36 -12.99 3.59
CA ASP A 112 -25.46 -13.38 4.45
C ASP A 112 -25.45 -12.58 5.76
N ASP A 113 -26.63 -12.20 6.26
CA ASP A 113 -26.76 -11.39 7.48
C ASP A 113 -26.22 -12.14 8.72
N GLY A 114 -26.25 -13.49 8.73
CA GLY A 114 -25.69 -14.32 9.80
C GLY A 114 -24.16 -14.21 9.93
N MET A 115 -23.47 -13.69 8.92
CA MET A 115 -22.02 -13.45 8.97
C MET A 115 -21.64 -12.37 9.99
N LEU A 116 -22.58 -11.48 10.34
CA LEU A 116 -22.43 -10.44 11.36
C LEU A 116 -22.14 -11.03 12.75
N ALA A 117 -22.55 -12.27 13.01
CA ALA A 117 -22.28 -12.94 14.29
C ALA A 117 -20.78 -13.23 14.53
N TYR A 118 -19.97 -13.27 13.46
CA TYR A 118 -18.56 -13.66 13.55
C TYR A 118 -17.58 -12.77 12.77
N ASN A 119 -18.06 -11.83 11.95
CA ASN A 119 -17.27 -10.72 11.40
C ASN A 119 -17.53 -9.47 12.25
N GLN A 120 -16.57 -9.08 13.10
CA GLN A 120 -16.77 -8.01 14.10
C GLN A 120 -16.62 -6.60 13.50
N GLN A 121 -15.96 -6.52 12.36
CA GLN A 121 -15.70 -5.29 11.62
C GLN A 121 -15.91 -5.57 10.14
N SER A 122 -15.92 -4.54 9.32
CA SER A 122 -15.82 -4.62 7.87
C SER A 122 -15.28 -3.29 7.36
N TRP A 123 -14.85 -3.24 6.11
CA TRP A 123 -14.55 -1.98 5.43
C TRP A 123 -15.32 -1.92 4.12
N GLY A 124 -15.19 -0.85 3.34
CA GLY A 124 -15.75 -0.82 1.98
C GLY A 124 -16.02 0.57 1.43
N TYR A 125 -16.34 0.62 0.13
CA TYR A 125 -16.57 1.86 -0.63
C TYR A 125 -18.02 2.32 -0.56
N TRP A 126 -18.19 3.61 -0.31
CA TRP A 126 -19.50 4.22 -0.12
C TRP A 126 -19.73 5.27 -1.19
N PRO A 127 -20.83 5.20 -1.97
CA PRO A 127 -21.17 6.27 -2.88
C PRO A 127 -21.53 7.52 -2.06
N THR A 128 -20.92 8.66 -2.41
CA THR A 128 -21.20 9.92 -1.74
C THR A 128 -22.52 10.51 -2.24
N SER A 129 -23.46 10.77 -1.34
CA SER A 129 -24.72 11.48 -1.61
C SER A 129 -24.91 12.68 -0.69
N LEU A 130 -25.76 13.64 -1.07
CA LEU A 130 -26.09 14.78 -0.21
C LEU A 130 -26.65 14.30 1.14
N VAL A 131 -27.65 13.41 1.09
CA VAL A 131 -28.15 12.69 2.27
C VAL A 131 -27.15 11.58 2.61
N PRO A 132 -26.54 11.57 3.81
CA PRO A 132 -25.57 10.55 4.20
C PRO A 132 -26.18 9.16 4.20
N LEU A 133 -25.38 8.15 3.85
CA LEU A 133 -25.80 6.75 3.96
C LEU A 133 -25.79 6.28 5.41
N VAL A 134 -26.61 5.27 5.70
CA VAL A 134 -26.66 4.58 6.99
C VAL A 134 -26.01 3.21 6.88
N SER A 135 -25.08 2.91 7.79
CA SER A 135 -24.48 1.58 7.92
C SER A 135 -25.53 0.56 8.36
N LYS A 136 -25.99 -0.30 7.43
CA LYS A 136 -26.91 -1.42 7.74
C LYS A 136 -26.36 -2.29 8.87
N TRP A 137 -25.09 -2.70 8.78
CA TRP A 137 -24.50 -3.67 9.70
C TRP A 137 -24.35 -3.12 11.11
N LYS A 138 -23.92 -1.86 11.23
CA LYS A 138 -23.92 -1.19 12.54
C LYS A 138 -25.34 -1.01 13.07
N TRP A 139 -26.32 -0.76 12.21
CA TRP A 139 -27.68 -0.52 12.69
C TRP A 139 -28.30 -1.80 13.28
N MET A 140 -27.96 -2.96 12.72
CA MET A 140 -28.35 -4.27 13.23
C MET A 140 -27.54 -4.70 14.48
N GLU A 141 -26.24 -4.39 14.50
CA GLU A 141 -25.32 -4.67 15.61
C GLU A 141 -24.46 -3.41 15.87
N PRO A 142 -24.85 -2.53 16.81
CA PRO A 142 -24.19 -1.23 17.01
C PRO A 142 -22.71 -1.27 17.38
N ARG A 143 -22.21 -2.42 17.82
CA ARG A 143 -20.78 -2.65 18.07
C ARG A 143 -19.98 -2.89 16.78
N HIS A 144 -20.64 -3.26 15.67
CA HIS A 144 -20.00 -3.52 14.39
C HIS A 144 -19.46 -2.21 13.80
N MET A 145 -18.16 -2.19 13.49
CA MET A 145 -17.50 -1.04 12.88
C MET A 145 -17.32 -1.28 11.39
N VAL A 146 -17.96 -0.44 10.58
CA VAL A 146 -17.74 -0.41 9.13
C VAL A 146 -16.78 0.73 8.82
N HIS A 147 -15.53 0.43 8.48
CA HIS A 147 -14.56 1.44 8.09
C HIS A 147 -14.86 1.94 6.66
N VAL A 148 -15.26 3.21 6.55
CA VAL A 148 -15.56 3.84 5.27
C VAL A 148 -14.26 4.04 4.49
N CYS A 149 -14.25 3.63 3.23
CA CYS A 149 -13.07 3.66 2.38
C CYS A 149 -13.35 4.40 1.06
N ASP A 150 -12.43 5.29 0.68
CA ASP A 150 -12.17 5.63 -0.72
C ASP A 150 -10.66 5.91 -0.82
N ARG A 151 -9.93 4.87 -1.28
CA ARG A 151 -8.47 4.87 -1.30
C ARG A 151 -7.89 5.95 -2.23
N TRP A 152 -8.66 6.42 -3.21
CA TRP A 152 -8.19 7.35 -4.25
C TRP A 152 -8.58 8.80 -3.99
N ALA A 153 -9.44 9.06 -2.98
CA ALA A 153 -9.84 10.41 -2.60
C ALA A 153 -8.65 11.23 -2.08
N THR A 154 -8.44 12.39 -2.68
CA THR A 154 -7.47 13.39 -2.22
C THR A 154 -8.13 14.48 -1.35
N ASP A 155 -9.46 14.58 -1.38
CA ASP A 155 -10.29 15.30 -0.40
C ASP A 155 -11.13 14.26 0.35
N ARG A 156 -10.93 14.15 1.66
CA ARG A 156 -11.57 13.11 2.48
C ARG A 156 -12.78 13.60 3.24
N THR A 157 -13.24 14.82 2.96
CA THR A 157 -14.40 15.43 3.62
C THR A 157 -15.61 14.49 3.61
N ASN A 158 -15.92 13.86 2.48
CA ASN A 158 -17.07 12.96 2.36
C ASN A 158 -16.92 11.71 3.22
N ILE A 159 -15.79 11.01 3.10
CA ILE A 159 -15.49 9.78 3.86
C ILE A 159 -15.54 10.06 5.36
N LEU A 160 -14.91 11.15 5.80
CA LEU A 160 -14.88 11.56 7.21
C LEU A 160 -16.28 11.92 7.71
N GLN A 161 -17.09 12.61 6.91
CA GLN A 161 -18.46 12.96 7.27
C GLN A 161 -19.37 11.72 7.33
N ASP A 162 -19.27 10.80 6.38
CA ASP A 162 -20.04 9.55 6.39
C ASP A 162 -19.67 8.68 7.60
N ALA A 163 -18.38 8.55 7.90
CA ALA A 163 -17.90 7.84 9.08
C ALA A 163 -18.38 8.51 10.37
N PHE A 164 -18.25 9.84 10.46
CA PHE A 164 -18.66 10.60 11.63
C PHE A 164 -20.16 10.54 11.90
N PHE A 165 -20.98 10.65 10.85
CA PHE A 165 -22.43 10.53 10.90
C PHE A 165 -22.87 9.14 11.39
N ASN A 166 -22.16 8.08 10.99
CA ASN A 166 -22.47 6.72 11.39
C ASN A 166 -21.84 6.28 12.72
N GLY A 167 -20.93 7.05 13.31
CA GLY A 167 -20.23 6.61 14.52
C GLY A 167 -19.25 5.46 14.24
N VAL A 168 -18.57 5.48 13.09
CA VAL A 168 -17.62 4.45 12.62
C VAL A 168 -16.30 5.08 12.20
N GLY A 169 -15.28 4.26 11.93
CA GLY A 169 -13.98 4.73 11.45
C GLY A 169 -13.87 4.78 9.93
N ILE A 170 -12.64 4.98 9.46
CA ILE A 170 -12.27 4.97 8.04
C ILE A 170 -11.07 4.04 7.80
N GLU A 171 -10.91 3.61 6.56
CA GLU A 171 -9.61 3.15 6.04
C GLU A 171 -8.85 4.36 5.48
N SER A 172 -7.67 4.67 6.04
CA SER A 172 -6.96 5.92 5.70
C SER A 172 -6.26 5.87 4.34
N TRP A 173 -5.76 4.69 3.94
CA TRP A 173 -5.04 4.46 2.68
C TRP A 173 -3.98 5.55 2.37
N GLU A 174 -3.10 5.86 3.34
CA GLU A 174 -2.07 6.89 3.14
C GLU A 174 -0.96 6.45 2.19
N ASN A 175 -0.66 5.15 2.11
CA ASN A 175 0.21 4.59 1.09
C ASN A 175 -0.59 3.59 0.25
N VAL A 176 -0.96 4.02 -0.96
CA VAL A 176 -1.65 3.16 -1.93
C VAL A 176 -0.60 2.64 -2.91
N TRP A 177 0.01 1.50 -2.58
CA TRP A 177 0.92 0.78 -3.49
C TRP A 177 2.11 1.64 -3.96
N GLY A 178 2.66 2.45 -3.07
CA GLY A 178 3.75 3.37 -3.34
C GLY A 178 3.32 4.72 -3.91
N TRP A 179 2.01 5.05 -3.85
CA TRP A 179 1.48 6.41 -3.98
C TRP A 179 1.13 6.96 -2.60
N TRP A 180 1.87 7.98 -2.17
CA TRP A 180 1.62 8.62 -0.89
C TRP A 180 0.44 9.60 -0.99
N ASN A 181 -0.72 9.17 -0.49
CA ASN A 181 -1.94 9.94 -0.42
C ASN A 181 -2.12 10.54 0.99
N GLN A 182 -1.24 11.48 1.36
CA GLN A 182 -1.29 12.11 2.68
C GLN A 182 -2.63 12.81 2.96
N PHE A 183 -3.06 12.78 4.22
CA PHE A 183 -4.17 13.62 4.66
C PHE A 183 -3.80 15.09 4.53
N THR A 184 -4.72 15.89 4.00
CA THR A 184 -4.55 17.35 3.98
C THR A 184 -4.52 17.88 5.41
N ALA A 185 -4.01 19.09 5.61
CA ALA A 185 -4.00 19.71 6.93
C ALA A 185 -5.41 19.81 7.53
N ARG A 186 -6.43 20.03 6.68
CA ARG A 186 -7.84 20.05 7.06
C ARG A 186 -8.33 18.65 7.47
N ASP A 187 -8.06 17.62 6.67
CA ASP A 187 -8.47 16.25 6.97
C ASP A 187 -7.84 15.74 8.28
N GLY A 188 -6.54 16.00 8.46
CA GLY A 188 -5.81 15.63 9.67
C GLY A 188 -6.38 16.31 10.92
N GLU A 189 -6.75 17.59 10.83
CA GLU A 189 -7.40 18.31 11.92
C GLU A 189 -8.81 17.77 12.21
N ALA A 190 -9.62 17.51 11.18
CA ALA A 190 -10.95 16.93 11.33
C ALA A 190 -10.87 15.56 12.02
N MET A 191 -10.00 14.67 11.54
CA MET A 191 -9.76 13.35 12.13
C MET A 191 -9.30 13.46 13.59
N ARG A 192 -8.43 14.42 13.91
CA ARG A 192 -7.94 14.63 15.29
C ARG A 192 -9.07 15.04 16.24
N ARG A 193 -10.01 15.87 15.80
CA ARG A 193 -11.20 16.26 16.58
C ARG A 193 -12.18 15.10 16.72
N ILE A 194 -12.51 14.42 15.62
CA ILE A 194 -13.36 13.22 15.61
C ILE A 194 -12.81 12.18 16.58
N ALA A 195 -11.52 11.84 16.48
CA ALA A 195 -10.87 10.87 17.36
C ALA A 195 -10.81 11.32 18.82
N THR A 196 -10.83 12.63 19.11
CA THR A 196 -10.92 13.14 20.48
C THR A 196 -12.31 12.91 21.06
N ILE A 197 -13.37 13.16 20.29
CA ILE A 197 -14.76 12.87 20.66
C ILE A 197 -14.95 11.35 20.84
N TYR A 198 -14.49 10.55 19.89
CA TYR A 198 -14.71 9.10 19.90
C TYR A 198 -14.04 8.42 21.10
N ARG A 199 -12.84 8.87 21.48
CA ARG A 199 -12.14 8.35 22.67
C ARG A 199 -12.78 8.80 23.99
N ALA A 200 -13.49 9.92 24.00
CA ALA A 200 -14.18 10.41 25.18
C ALA A 200 -15.55 9.74 25.39
N PHE A 201 -16.22 9.32 24.31
CA PHE A 201 -17.58 8.78 24.33
C PHE A 201 -17.74 7.45 23.58
N PRO A 202 -16.88 6.43 23.83
CA PRO A 202 -16.94 5.18 23.09
C PRO A 202 -18.27 4.43 23.29
N ASP A 203 -18.83 4.47 24.50
CA ASP A 203 -20.07 3.77 24.84
C ASP A 203 -21.29 4.34 24.09
N HIS A 204 -21.32 5.65 23.86
CA HIS A 204 -22.37 6.28 23.05
C HIS A 204 -22.32 5.76 21.62
N LEU A 205 -21.13 5.70 21.02
CA LEU A 205 -20.96 5.29 19.61
C LEU A 205 -21.37 3.84 19.33
N VAL A 206 -21.49 3.00 20.37
CA VAL A 206 -21.99 1.61 20.26
C VAL A 206 -23.37 1.44 20.91
N SER A 207 -24.10 2.54 21.12
CA SER A 207 -25.43 2.51 21.72
C SER A 207 -26.41 1.65 20.92
N ALA A 208 -27.11 0.76 21.62
CA ALA A 208 -28.22 -0.02 21.10
C ALA A 208 -29.40 0.85 20.61
N GLY A 209 -29.47 2.10 21.06
CA GLY A 209 -30.52 3.05 20.68
C GLY A 209 -30.11 4.02 19.57
N TRP A 210 -29.08 3.72 18.78
CA TRP A 210 -28.63 4.61 17.70
C TRP A 210 -29.78 4.91 16.71
N VAL A 211 -30.06 6.19 16.49
CA VAL A 211 -31.05 6.68 15.53
C VAL A 211 -30.37 7.62 14.53
N PRO A 212 -30.14 7.21 13.28
CA PRO A 212 -29.66 8.10 12.23
C PRO A 212 -30.78 9.02 11.72
N HIS A 213 -30.40 10.14 11.10
CA HIS A 213 -31.32 11.13 10.52
C HIS A 213 -32.33 11.71 11.50
N VAL A 214 -31.91 12.05 12.72
CA VAL A 214 -32.77 12.83 13.61
C VAL A 214 -33.01 14.24 13.03
N PRO A 215 -34.18 14.85 13.25
CA PRO A 215 -34.53 16.11 12.60
C PRO A 215 -33.56 17.26 12.95
N THR A 216 -33.06 17.92 11.91
CA THR A 216 -32.36 19.20 11.97
C THR A 216 -33.24 20.29 11.37
N LEU A 217 -32.93 21.56 11.61
CA LEU A 217 -33.75 22.67 11.13
C LEU A 217 -33.22 23.30 9.83
N HIS A 218 -32.09 22.82 9.32
CA HIS A 218 -31.45 23.32 8.10
C HIS A 218 -31.36 22.22 7.05
N TYR A 219 -31.74 22.55 5.82
CA TYR A 219 -31.55 21.65 4.69
C TYR A 219 -30.05 21.39 4.46
N GLY A 220 -29.68 20.12 4.24
CA GLY A 220 -28.28 19.71 4.06
C GLY A 220 -27.48 19.57 5.36
N VAL A 221 -28.09 19.77 6.53
CA VAL A 221 -27.50 19.43 7.83
C VAL A 221 -28.11 18.13 8.33
N TYR A 222 -27.30 17.15 8.69
CA TYR A 222 -27.77 15.83 9.10
C TYR A 222 -27.17 15.45 10.46
N ALA A 223 -27.96 14.76 11.27
CA ALA A 223 -27.55 14.34 12.60
C ALA A 223 -27.90 12.88 12.90
N SER A 224 -27.07 12.24 13.72
CA SER A 224 -27.30 10.91 14.30
C SER A 224 -27.33 10.99 15.81
N GLU A 225 -28.29 10.34 16.44
CA GLU A 225 -28.45 10.27 17.91
C GLU A 225 -27.90 8.96 18.47
N PHE A 226 -27.10 9.07 19.52
CA PHE A 226 -26.46 7.98 20.24
C PHE A 226 -26.82 8.09 21.73
N PRO A 227 -27.96 7.52 22.16
CA PRO A 227 -28.47 7.71 23.52
C PRO A 227 -27.88 6.70 24.51
N LEU A 228 -27.62 7.13 25.74
CA LEU A 228 -27.35 6.28 26.90
C LEU A 228 -28.25 6.68 28.08
N SER A 229 -28.18 5.92 29.17
CA SER A 229 -28.81 6.33 30.42
C SER A 229 -28.15 7.61 30.94
N GLY A 230 -28.92 8.69 31.11
CA GLY A 230 -28.46 9.96 31.69
C GLY A 230 -27.71 10.89 30.73
N SER A 231 -27.43 10.47 29.49
CA SER A 231 -26.77 11.33 28.50
C SER A 231 -27.05 10.89 27.07
N THR A 232 -27.03 11.83 26.13
CA THR A 232 -27.20 11.55 24.70
C THR A 232 -26.16 12.31 23.90
N LEU A 233 -25.49 11.64 22.97
CA LEU A 233 -24.56 12.24 22.03
C LEU A 233 -25.25 12.37 20.67
N TRP A 234 -25.07 13.51 20.00
CA TRP A 234 -25.38 13.66 18.59
C TRP A 234 -24.11 13.96 17.80
N THR A 235 -23.88 13.26 16.70
CA THR A 235 -22.93 13.69 15.67
C THR A 235 -23.69 14.40 14.56
N ILE A 236 -23.14 15.49 14.05
CA ILE A 236 -23.82 16.40 13.13
C ILE A 236 -22.83 16.76 12.02
N ILE A 237 -23.31 16.78 10.78
CA ILE A 237 -22.52 17.15 9.60
C ILE A 237 -23.25 18.22 8.79
N ASN A 238 -22.52 19.18 8.25
CA ASN A 238 -23.04 20.14 7.29
C ASN A 238 -22.56 19.75 5.89
N ARG A 239 -23.48 19.41 4.99
CA ARG A 239 -23.18 19.00 3.61
C ARG A 239 -23.26 20.16 2.61
N THR A 240 -23.54 21.37 3.09
CA THR A 240 -23.71 22.56 2.26
C THR A 240 -22.41 23.35 2.09
N ASP A 241 -22.40 24.22 1.09
CA ASP A 241 -21.28 25.11 0.75
C ASP A 241 -21.25 26.39 1.60
N TRP A 242 -22.12 26.51 2.62
CA TRP A 242 -22.20 27.68 3.49
C TRP A 242 -22.24 27.29 4.97
N SER A 243 -21.81 28.22 5.81
CA SER A 243 -21.87 28.05 7.26
C SER A 243 -23.30 28.27 7.78
N VAL A 244 -23.66 27.51 8.81
CA VAL A 244 -24.89 27.69 9.59
C VAL A 244 -24.52 27.86 11.07
N GLY A 245 -25.41 28.42 11.89
CA GLY A 245 -25.04 28.71 13.29
C GLY A 245 -26.20 28.81 14.28
N GLU A 246 -27.39 29.14 13.81
CA GLU A 246 -28.56 29.33 14.65
C GLU A 246 -29.53 28.19 14.48
N ARG A 247 -30.10 27.70 15.59
CA ARG A 247 -31.19 26.72 15.61
C ARG A 247 -30.84 25.52 14.72
N ILE A 248 -29.76 24.81 15.05
CA ILE A 248 -29.31 23.64 14.29
C ILE A 248 -30.29 22.48 14.47
N MET A 249 -30.72 22.24 15.71
CA MET A 249 -31.64 21.17 16.06
C MET A 249 -32.57 21.56 17.21
N ARG A 250 -33.70 20.86 17.30
CA ARG A 250 -34.70 21.03 18.36
C ARG A 250 -34.91 19.67 19.03
N VAL A 251 -34.65 19.59 20.33
CA VAL A 251 -34.73 18.35 21.10
C VAL A 251 -35.67 18.50 22.29
N ALA A 252 -36.28 17.40 22.74
CA ALA A 252 -37.09 17.42 23.95
C ALA A 252 -36.24 17.82 25.16
N HIS A 253 -36.77 18.69 26.01
CA HIS A 253 -36.05 19.29 27.13
C HIS A 253 -36.77 19.05 28.46
N GLN A 254 -35.98 18.67 29.48
CA GLN A 254 -36.40 18.62 30.86
C GLN A 254 -35.57 19.58 31.73
N PRO A 255 -36.17 20.21 32.75
CA PRO A 255 -35.46 21.11 33.65
C PRO A 255 -34.20 20.47 34.25
N GLY A 256 -33.08 21.19 34.15
CA GLY A 256 -31.78 20.75 34.67
C GLY A 256 -30.90 20.01 33.66
N GLN A 257 -31.40 19.69 32.46
CA GLN A 257 -30.55 19.18 31.38
C GLN A 257 -29.58 20.25 30.88
N ARG A 258 -28.34 19.83 30.60
CA ARG A 258 -27.26 20.66 30.06
C ARG A 258 -26.84 20.15 28.69
N TYR A 259 -26.35 21.05 27.84
CA TYR A 259 -26.01 20.75 26.45
C TYR A 259 -24.60 21.28 26.17
N PHE A 260 -23.75 20.47 25.56
CA PHE A 260 -22.36 20.83 25.31
C PHE A 260 -22.05 20.63 23.83
N ASP A 261 -21.51 21.68 23.20
CA ASP A 261 -20.90 21.62 21.89
C ASP A 261 -19.52 20.97 22.03
N LEU A 262 -19.44 19.68 21.69
CA LEU A 262 -18.19 18.93 21.72
C LEU A 262 -17.30 19.26 20.52
N TRP A 263 -17.80 19.88 19.45
CA TRP A 263 -16.93 20.25 18.34
C TRP A 263 -16.11 21.50 18.66
N ASN A 264 -16.73 22.46 19.35
CA ASN A 264 -16.12 23.72 19.74
C ASN A 264 -15.68 23.78 21.22
N GLY A 265 -16.02 22.77 22.02
CA GLY A 265 -15.55 22.61 23.40
C GLY A 265 -16.20 23.56 24.41
N GLN A 266 -17.49 23.87 24.24
CA GLN A 266 -18.20 24.84 25.08
C GLN A 266 -19.61 24.36 25.47
N GLU A 267 -20.16 24.92 26.55
CA GLU A 267 -21.55 24.70 26.93
C GLU A 267 -22.48 25.55 26.05
N ILE A 268 -23.59 24.96 25.62
CA ILE A 268 -24.65 25.62 24.85
C ILE A 268 -25.69 26.14 25.84
N ALA A 269 -26.06 27.41 25.73
CA ALA A 269 -27.24 27.96 26.38
C ALA A 269 -28.45 27.77 25.44
N PRO A 270 -29.30 26.73 25.65
CA PRO A 270 -30.42 26.45 24.74
C PRO A 270 -31.52 27.51 24.85
N LEU A 271 -32.23 27.76 23.75
CA LEU A 271 -33.52 28.45 23.81
C LEU A 271 -34.61 27.43 24.19
N VAL A 272 -35.05 27.48 25.45
CA VAL A 272 -36.07 26.54 25.95
C VAL A 272 -37.47 27.13 25.80
N ARG A 273 -38.33 26.47 25.01
CA ARG A 273 -39.74 26.83 24.81
C ARG A 273 -40.59 25.58 24.53
N ASP A 274 -41.80 25.54 25.09
CA ASP A 274 -42.80 24.48 24.86
C ASP A 274 -42.30 23.05 25.14
N GLY A 275 -41.40 22.89 26.13
CA GLY A 275 -40.81 21.59 26.46
C GLY A 275 -39.67 21.13 25.53
N TYR A 276 -39.16 22.03 24.68
CA TYR A 276 -38.03 21.76 23.79
C TYR A 276 -36.87 22.73 24.03
N ALA A 277 -35.66 22.27 23.76
CA ALA A 277 -34.46 23.06 23.66
C ALA A 277 -34.09 23.21 22.18
N GLU A 278 -34.02 24.45 21.70
CA GLU A 278 -33.40 24.76 20.42
C GLU A 278 -31.91 25.05 20.63
N LEU A 279 -31.06 24.32 19.89
CA LEU A 279 -29.62 24.33 20.07
C LEU A 279 -28.98 25.08 18.91
N SER A 280 -28.20 26.12 19.23
CA SER A 280 -27.43 26.90 18.27
C SER A 280 -25.94 26.65 18.50
N MET A 281 -25.21 26.36 17.43
CA MET A 281 -23.76 26.20 17.45
C MET A 281 -23.22 26.49 16.05
N PRO A 282 -22.04 27.12 15.92
CA PRO A 282 -21.45 27.40 14.62
C PRO A 282 -21.02 26.09 13.93
N MET A 283 -21.45 25.94 12.67
CA MET A 283 -21.03 24.85 11.79
C MET A 283 -20.56 25.44 10.47
N GLU A 284 -19.30 25.20 10.14
CA GLU A 284 -18.69 25.64 8.88
C GLU A 284 -19.31 24.90 7.67
N ALA A 285 -19.15 25.47 6.47
CA ALA A 285 -19.40 24.75 5.21
C ALA A 285 -18.58 23.44 5.17
N HIS A 286 -19.21 22.35 4.74
CA HIS A 286 -18.62 21.00 4.82
C HIS A 286 -18.06 20.63 6.20
N GLY A 287 -18.63 21.24 7.25
CA GLY A 287 -18.15 21.15 8.62
C GLY A 287 -18.79 20.00 9.40
N TYR A 288 -18.42 19.95 10.67
CA TYR A 288 -18.84 18.94 11.63
C TYR A 288 -19.37 19.65 12.88
N GLY A 289 -20.19 18.95 13.63
CA GLY A 289 -20.73 19.38 14.91
C GLY A 289 -20.97 18.18 15.81
N ALA A 290 -20.93 18.37 17.11
CA ALA A 290 -21.32 17.32 18.05
C ALA A 290 -21.92 17.92 19.30
N VAL A 291 -23.04 17.36 19.75
CA VAL A 291 -23.71 17.81 20.97
C VAL A 291 -23.78 16.68 21.97
N LEU A 292 -23.42 16.94 23.22
CA LEU A 292 -23.72 16.05 24.35
C LEU A 292 -24.81 16.69 25.22
N ARG A 293 -25.95 16.01 25.39
CA ARG A 293 -26.89 16.30 26.48
C ARG A 293 -26.50 15.49 27.70
N VAL A 294 -26.49 16.14 28.86
CA VAL A 294 -26.33 15.50 30.16
C VAL A 294 -27.57 15.80 31.00
N ASP A 295 -28.19 14.76 31.54
CA ASP A 295 -29.37 14.87 32.41
C ASP A 295 -28.98 15.44 33.79
N ARG A 296 -29.95 16.06 34.49
CA ARG A 296 -29.72 16.88 35.70
C ARG A 296 -28.78 16.26 36.73
N ASP A 297 -28.94 14.97 36.99
CA ASP A 297 -28.21 14.24 38.03
C ASP A 297 -27.18 13.25 37.44
N ALA A 298 -26.98 13.30 36.12
CA ALA A 298 -26.01 12.44 35.43
C ALA A 298 -24.61 13.05 35.50
N HIS A 299 -23.61 12.17 35.63
CA HIS A 299 -22.20 12.54 35.59
C HIS A 299 -21.53 11.89 34.40
N VAL A 300 -20.77 12.68 33.65
CA VAL A 300 -19.94 12.21 32.55
C VAL A 300 -18.48 12.43 32.92
N ALA A 301 -17.76 11.33 33.09
CA ALA A 301 -16.36 11.38 33.51
C ALA A 301 -15.51 12.18 32.52
N ASN A 302 -14.58 12.99 33.03
CA ASN A 302 -13.63 13.77 32.24
C ASN A 302 -14.23 14.77 31.23
N LEU A 303 -15.51 15.15 31.38
CA LEU A 303 -16.17 16.07 30.46
C LEU A 303 -15.45 17.43 30.38
N ASP A 304 -15.12 18.05 31.51
CA ASP A 304 -14.44 19.36 31.52
C ASP A 304 -13.07 19.32 30.85
N ALA A 305 -12.30 18.25 31.06
CA ALA A 305 -11.00 18.05 30.43
C ALA A 305 -11.15 17.85 28.92
N THR A 306 -12.17 17.12 28.51
CA THR A 306 -12.53 16.89 27.10
C THR A 306 -12.92 18.20 26.42
N LEU A 307 -13.80 19.00 27.02
CA LEU A 307 -14.21 20.30 26.51
C LEU A 307 -13.03 21.26 26.39
N LYS A 308 -12.16 21.35 27.41
CA LYS A 308 -10.92 22.15 27.33
C LYS A 308 -10.04 21.72 26.18
N ARG A 309 -9.85 20.41 25.99
CA ARG A 309 -9.07 19.90 24.86
C ARG A 309 -9.69 20.32 23.55
N LEU A 310 -10.98 20.06 23.34
CA LEU A 310 -11.70 20.40 22.10
C LEU A 310 -11.71 21.89 21.82
N ALA A 311 -11.87 22.75 22.83
CA ALA A 311 -11.77 24.21 22.69
C ALA A 311 -10.37 24.63 22.20
N LEU A 312 -9.30 24.01 22.71
CA LEU A 312 -7.94 24.26 22.20
C LEU A 312 -7.77 23.80 20.75
N GLN A 313 -8.39 22.68 20.35
CA GLN A 313 -8.38 22.22 18.96
C GLN A 313 -9.17 23.17 18.04
N ALA A 314 -10.31 23.66 18.52
CA ALA A 314 -11.23 24.54 17.82
C ALA A 314 -10.79 26.00 17.76
N ALA A 315 -9.77 26.40 18.53
CA ALA A 315 -9.22 27.76 18.52
C ALA A 315 -8.82 28.25 17.11
N ARG A 316 -8.47 27.32 16.21
CA ARG A 316 -8.32 27.58 14.78
C ARG A 316 -9.51 26.97 14.02
N PRO A 317 -10.28 27.77 13.25
CA PRO A 317 -11.38 27.27 12.42
C PRO A 317 -10.91 26.19 11.45
N LEU A 318 -11.73 25.16 11.21
CA LEU A 318 -11.33 24.03 10.38
C LEU A 318 -11.11 24.47 8.91
N GLN A 319 -11.94 25.36 8.39
CA GLN A 319 -11.86 25.97 7.05
C GLN A 319 -10.57 26.79 6.82
N SER A 320 -9.83 27.14 7.89
CA SER A 320 -8.55 27.85 7.75
C SER A 320 -7.36 26.91 7.50
N TYR A 321 -7.54 25.60 7.65
CA TYR A 321 -6.55 24.61 7.27
C TYR A 321 -6.67 24.33 5.77
N SER A 322 -5.53 24.12 5.10
CA SER A 322 -5.53 23.79 3.68
C SER A 322 -6.20 22.43 3.44
N ASN A 323 -7.09 22.40 2.46
CA ASN A 323 -7.64 21.19 1.84
C ASN A 323 -6.94 20.85 0.51
N GLU A 324 -5.85 21.54 0.19
CA GLU A 324 -5.07 21.28 -1.03
C GLU A 324 -4.19 20.04 -0.82
N TRP A 325 -4.45 18.99 -1.59
CA TRP A 325 -3.58 17.82 -1.67
C TRP A 325 -2.48 18.03 -2.72
N LYS A 326 -1.27 17.53 -2.44
CA LYS A 326 -0.12 17.60 -3.36
C LYS A 326 0.58 16.24 -3.44
N PRO A 327 0.99 15.80 -4.64
CA PRO A 327 1.83 14.61 -4.76
C PRO A 327 3.19 14.86 -4.13
N LEU A 328 3.76 13.86 -3.46
CA LEU A 328 5.14 13.94 -3.01
C LEU A 328 6.10 13.84 -4.19
N PRO A 329 7.09 14.74 -4.30
CA PRO A 329 8.17 14.57 -5.25
C PRO A 329 8.99 13.32 -4.93
N GLN A 330 9.36 12.57 -5.96
CA GLN A 330 10.28 11.46 -5.84
C GLN A 330 11.64 11.84 -6.44
N THR A 331 12.71 11.28 -5.87
CA THR A 331 14.07 11.47 -6.35
C THR A 331 14.60 10.15 -6.90
N MET A 332 15.15 10.19 -8.11
CA MET A 332 15.90 9.07 -8.69
C MET A 332 17.31 9.03 -8.09
N THR A 333 17.72 7.88 -7.55
CA THR A 333 19.08 7.65 -7.07
C THR A 333 20.04 7.65 -8.27
N PRO A 334 21.06 8.53 -8.28
CA PRO A 334 22.04 8.56 -9.35
C PRO A 334 22.80 7.24 -9.50
N VAL A 335 23.02 6.83 -10.74
CA VAL A 335 23.90 5.71 -11.07
C VAL A 335 25.26 6.28 -11.45
N GLU A 336 26.23 6.19 -10.53
CA GLU A 336 27.58 6.73 -10.71
C GLU A 336 28.31 6.10 -11.90
N ALA A 337 28.96 6.94 -12.71
CA ALA A 337 29.75 6.50 -13.84
C ALA A 337 30.99 5.70 -13.38
N THR A 338 31.31 4.65 -14.11
CA THR A 338 32.54 3.88 -14.01
C THR A 338 33.70 4.57 -14.73
N SER A 339 34.92 4.17 -14.42
CA SER A 339 36.06 4.51 -15.29
C SER A 339 35.87 3.88 -16.68
N PRO A 340 35.99 4.65 -17.77
CA PRO A 340 35.78 4.14 -19.12
C PRO A 340 36.70 2.96 -19.44
N ALA A 341 36.15 1.91 -20.05
CA ALA A 341 36.93 0.79 -20.54
C ALA A 341 37.78 1.21 -21.76
N THR A 342 39.05 0.83 -21.75
CA THR A 342 40.02 1.07 -22.84
C THR A 342 39.94 0.03 -23.96
N SER A 343 39.35 -1.12 -23.68
CA SER A 343 39.09 -2.22 -24.62
C SER A 343 37.79 -2.93 -24.23
N GLN A 344 37.26 -3.77 -25.12
CA GLN A 344 36.01 -4.51 -24.85
C GLN A 344 36.21 -5.48 -23.69
N PRO A 345 35.49 -5.32 -22.57
CA PRO A 345 35.55 -6.27 -21.47
C PRO A 345 34.98 -7.63 -21.89
N GLU A 346 35.56 -8.71 -21.33
CA GLU A 346 35.08 -10.07 -21.57
C GLU A 346 33.60 -10.22 -21.20
N GLY A 347 32.84 -10.88 -22.07
CA GLY A 347 31.41 -11.13 -21.85
C GLY A 347 30.51 -9.89 -21.99
N MET A 348 31.05 -8.73 -22.42
CA MET A 348 30.26 -7.52 -22.66
C MET A 348 30.18 -7.17 -24.15
N VAL A 349 29.09 -6.52 -24.52
CA VAL A 349 28.78 -6.03 -25.86
C VAL A 349 28.88 -4.52 -25.89
N ARG A 350 29.51 -3.95 -26.92
CA ARG A 350 29.60 -2.49 -27.08
C ARG A 350 28.27 -1.92 -27.59
N ILE A 351 27.74 -0.94 -26.89
CA ILE A 351 26.57 -0.17 -27.27
C ILE A 351 27.05 1.21 -27.76
N PRO A 352 26.80 1.59 -29.03
CA PRO A 352 27.25 2.87 -29.57
C PRO A 352 26.47 4.02 -28.95
N GLY A 353 27.12 5.17 -28.74
CA GLY A 353 26.41 6.37 -28.33
C GLY A 353 25.45 6.87 -29.42
N ALA A 354 24.34 7.45 -29.00
CA ALA A 354 23.29 7.96 -29.90
C ALA A 354 22.44 9.03 -29.20
N VAL A 355 21.65 9.75 -29.98
CA VAL A 355 20.45 10.40 -29.45
C VAL A 355 19.34 9.35 -29.44
N PHE A 356 18.73 9.13 -28.28
CA PHE A 356 17.71 8.11 -28.06
C PHE A 356 16.44 8.73 -27.53
N ASP A 357 15.32 8.46 -28.20
CA ASP A 357 14.00 8.86 -27.75
C ASP A 357 13.47 7.83 -26.76
N PHE A 358 13.75 8.10 -25.48
CA PHE A 358 13.28 7.28 -24.38
C PHE A 358 11.78 7.45 -24.21
N GLN A 359 11.04 6.36 -24.42
CA GLN A 359 9.60 6.27 -24.20
C GLN A 359 9.30 4.99 -23.42
N VAL A 360 8.76 5.16 -22.21
CA VAL A 360 8.38 4.05 -21.34
C VAL A 360 7.13 4.40 -20.56
N HIS A 361 6.35 3.38 -20.19
CA HIS A 361 5.36 3.47 -19.15
C HIS A 361 5.46 2.35 -18.13
N GLY A 362 5.16 2.64 -16.86
CA GLY A 362 4.99 1.58 -15.86
C GLY A 362 3.73 0.78 -16.08
N ILE A 363 3.75 -0.49 -15.69
CA ILE A 363 2.56 -1.34 -15.77
C ILE A 363 1.64 -1.04 -14.61
N GLU A 364 0.37 -0.79 -14.95
CA GLU A 364 -0.71 -0.69 -13.99
C GLU A 364 -1.19 -2.09 -13.61
N ILE A 365 -1.18 -2.40 -12.31
CA ILE A 365 -1.87 -3.58 -11.76
C ILE A 365 -3.30 -3.20 -11.37
N GLU A 366 -3.44 -2.05 -10.71
CA GLU A 366 -4.71 -1.51 -10.24
C GLU A 366 -4.61 0.02 -10.11
N GLY A 367 -5.72 0.72 -10.38
CA GLY A 367 -5.94 2.09 -9.91
C GLY A 367 -6.23 3.09 -11.02
N GLU A 368 -5.87 4.34 -10.75
CA GLU A 368 -6.00 5.44 -11.70
C GLU A 368 -4.61 5.89 -12.19
N ASN A 369 -4.55 6.89 -13.08
CA ASN A 369 -3.30 7.55 -13.48
C ASN A 369 -3.31 9.02 -12.99
N LYS A 370 -2.91 9.23 -11.74
CA LYS A 370 -2.82 10.55 -11.07
C LYS A 370 -1.36 10.98 -10.87
N PRO A 371 -1.09 12.28 -10.72
CA PRO A 371 0.21 12.76 -10.26
C PRO A 371 0.64 12.08 -8.95
N GLY A 372 1.92 11.75 -8.84
CA GLY A 372 2.48 11.02 -7.70
C GLY A 372 2.52 9.49 -7.88
N LEU A 373 1.75 8.94 -8.83
CA LEU A 373 1.76 7.50 -9.10
C LEU A 373 2.97 7.10 -9.95
N ASP A 374 3.48 5.90 -9.68
CA ASP A 374 4.67 5.35 -10.33
C ASP A 374 5.98 6.07 -9.96
N VAL A 375 6.80 6.54 -10.90
CA VAL A 375 8.13 7.14 -10.62
C VAL A 375 8.29 8.55 -11.21
N GLN A 376 9.28 9.31 -10.74
CA GLN A 376 9.59 10.67 -11.22
C GLN A 376 11.02 10.75 -11.75
N TYR A 377 11.16 10.98 -13.06
CA TYR A 377 12.47 11.26 -13.64
C TYR A 377 12.92 12.71 -13.41
N PRO A 378 14.24 13.00 -13.45
CA PRO A 378 14.77 14.33 -13.14
C PRO A 378 14.24 15.48 -14.03
N TRP A 379 13.75 15.17 -15.24
CA TRP A 379 13.19 16.15 -16.17
C TRP A 379 11.67 16.37 -15.98
N GLU A 380 11.08 15.82 -14.93
CA GLU A 380 9.63 15.79 -14.70
C GLU A 380 9.24 16.57 -13.45
N SER A 381 8.08 17.23 -13.50
CA SER A 381 7.55 18.02 -12.39
C SER A 381 6.86 17.20 -11.29
N SER A 382 6.49 15.95 -11.58
CA SER A 382 5.85 15.03 -10.64
C SER A 382 5.98 13.59 -11.14
N ALA A 383 5.91 12.63 -10.21
CA ALA A 383 5.82 11.22 -10.56
C ALA A 383 4.56 10.93 -11.38
N ARG A 384 4.69 10.04 -12.37
CA ARG A 384 3.61 9.63 -13.27
C ARG A 384 4.00 8.32 -13.93
N ARG A 385 3.03 7.63 -14.55
CA ARG A 385 3.27 6.35 -15.20
C ARG A 385 3.95 6.45 -16.57
N GLY A 386 3.75 7.55 -17.30
CA GLY A 386 4.22 7.70 -18.68
C GLY A 386 5.37 8.69 -18.80
N HIS A 387 6.43 8.29 -19.50
CA HIS A 387 7.67 9.05 -19.63
C HIS A 387 8.11 9.14 -21.09
N VAL A 388 8.43 10.35 -21.53
CA VAL A 388 9.00 10.63 -22.86
C VAL A 388 10.11 11.66 -22.72
N HIS A 389 11.30 11.34 -23.20
CA HIS A 389 12.43 12.26 -23.21
C HIS A 389 13.48 11.89 -24.26
N SER A 390 14.10 12.87 -24.91
CA SER A 390 15.22 12.62 -25.82
C SER A 390 16.54 12.74 -25.04
N LEU A 391 17.35 11.69 -25.06
CA LEU A 391 18.58 11.57 -24.27
C LEU A 391 19.80 11.41 -25.17
N ALA A 392 20.89 12.10 -24.84
CA ALA A 392 22.19 11.83 -25.43
C ALA A 392 22.87 10.67 -24.67
N ILE A 393 22.81 9.48 -25.23
CA ILE A 393 23.44 8.27 -24.70
C ILE A 393 24.92 8.26 -25.09
N LYS A 394 25.80 8.24 -24.08
CA LYS A 394 27.24 8.00 -24.29
C LYS A 394 27.48 6.53 -24.64
N PRO A 395 28.54 6.17 -25.39
CA PRO A 395 28.87 4.78 -25.62
C PRO A 395 29.21 4.08 -24.30
N PHE A 396 28.82 2.82 -24.19
CA PHE A 396 29.09 1.98 -23.03
C PHE A 396 29.17 0.50 -23.46
N TYR A 397 29.60 -0.36 -22.56
CA TYR A 397 29.54 -1.81 -22.68
C TYR A 397 28.44 -2.34 -21.77
N MET A 398 27.64 -3.29 -22.24
CA MET A 398 26.64 -4.00 -21.44
C MET A 398 26.99 -5.48 -21.37
N ASP A 399 26.81 -6.11 -20.21
CA ASP A 399 26.89 -7.55 -20.08
C ASP A 399 25.97 -8.24 -21.09
N LYS A 400 26.53 -9.18 -21.87
CA LYS A 400 25.79 -9.91 -22.90
C LYS A 400 24.61 -10.67 -22.30
N HIS A 401 24.81 -11.21 -21.10
CA HIS A 401 23.85 -12.00 -20.33
C HIS A 401 23.69 -11.44 -18.91
N PRO A 402 22.58 -11.75 -18.21
CA PRO A 402 22.49 -11.51 -16.77
C PRO A 402 23.66 -12.15 -16.01
N VAL A 403 24.04 -11.56 -14.88
CA VAL A 403 25.13 -12.07 -14.04
C VAL A 403 24.80 -13.50 -13.61
N THR A 404 25.75 -14.42 -13.79
CA THR A 404 25.58 -15.84 -13.49
C THR A 404 25.99 -16.18 -12.06
N ASN A 405 25.51 -17.34 -11.59
CA ASN A 405 25.92 -17.91 -10.30
C ASN A 405 27.45 -18.08 -10.18
N ALA A 406 28.14 -18.53 -11.25
CA ALA A 406 29.60 -18.66 -11.25
C ALA A 406 30.32 -17.31 -11.05
N GLN A 407 29.86 -16.28 -11.76
CA GLN A 407 30.41 -14.93 -11.64
C GLN A 407 30.18 -14.37 -10.22
N PHE A 408 28.97 -14.52 -9.68
CA PHE A 408 28.68 -14.08 -8.31
C PHE A 408 29.46 -14.88 -7.26
N LYS A 409 29.71 -16.17 -7.49
CA LYS A 409 30.57 -17.00 -6.64
C LYS A 409 32.02 -16.50 -6.64
N ALA A 410 32.55 -16.08 -7.78
CA ALA A 410 33.87 -15.46 -7.87
C ALA A 410 33.96 -14.19 -7.02
N PHE A 411 32.92 -13.33 -7.07
CA PHE A 411 32.81 -12.14 -6.22
C PHE A 411 32.85 -12.49 -4.72
N ILE A 412 32.02 -13.42 -4.27
CA ILE A 412 31.99 -13.82 -2.85
C ILE A 412 33.35 -14.40 -2.42
N SER A 413 33.95 -15.23 -3.28
CA SER A 413 35.24 -15.87 -2.98
C SER A 413 36.38 -14.85 -2.89
N ALA A 414 36.34 -13.79 -3.71
CA ALA A 414 37.36 -12.75 -3.73
C ALA A 414 37.22 -11.71 -2.60
N THR A 415 36.00 -11.48 -2.10
CA THR A 415 35.70 -10.37 -1.18
C THR A 415 35.25 -10.81 0.20
N ALA A 416 34.93 -12.09 0.38
CA ALA A 416 34.23 -12.62 1.54
C ALA A 416 32.92 -11.87 1.85
N TYR A 417 32.24 -11.35 0.82
CA TYR A 417 31.01 -10.56 0.97
C TYR A 417 29.93 -11.28 1.79
N ARG A 418 29.37 -10.54 2.74
CA ARG A 418 28.21 -10.91 3.56
C ARG A 418 27.29 -9.69 3.68
N PRO A 419 26.02 -9.79 3.29
CA PRO A 419 25.07 -8.71 3.55
C PRO A 419 24.80 -8.60 5.04
N GLN A 420 24.35 -7.42 5.49
CA GLN A 420 23.99 -7.18 6.89
C GLN A 420 22.83 -8.07 7.33
N ASP A 421 21.82 -8.21 6.47
CA ASP A 421 20.72 -9.15 6.61
C ASP A 421 20.92 -10.27 5.57
N ALA A 422 21.10 -11.51 6.04
CA ALA A 422 21.31 -12.68 5.19
C ALA A 422 20.01 -13.45 4.87
N HIS A 423 18.85 -13.01 5.38
CA HIS A 423 17.58 -13.66 5.10
C HIS A 423 17.29 -13.66 3.60
N ASN A 424 16.91 -14.83 3.08
CA ASN A 424 16.73 -15.11 1.65
C ASN A 424 17.96 -14.83 0.74
N PHE A 425 19.14 -14.48 1.27
CA PHE A 425 20.32 -14.23 0.45
C PHE A 425 20.80 -15.52 -0.23
N LEU A 426 20.77 -15.54 -1.56
CA LEU A 426 21.13 -16.71 -2.37
C LEU A 426 20.40 -17.97 -1.91
N LYS A 427 19.10 -17.85 -1.61
CA LYS A 427 18.25 -18.93 -1.08
C LYS A 427 18.31 -20.24 -1.88
N HIS A 428 18.60 -20.15 -3.18
CA HIS A 428 18.74 -21.30 -4.08
C HIS A 428 20.08 -22.03 -4.00
N TRP A 429 21.09 -21.45 -3.35
CA TRP A 429 22.41 -22.06 -3.16
C TRP A 429 22.39 -23.08 -2.02
N VAL A 430 23.30 -24.05 -2.08
CA VAL A 430 23.49 -25.09 -1.07
C VAL A 430 24.89 -24.94 -0.49
N ASP A 431 25.00 -24.89 0.84
CA ASP A 431 26.27 -24.74 1.55
C ASP A 431 27.14 -23.57 1.04
N GLY A 432 26.49 -22.45 0.70
CA GLY A 432 27.16 -21.24 0.22
C GLY A 432 27.74 -21.35 -1.19
N SER A 433 27.30 -22.31 -2.00
CA SER A 433 27.70 -22.46 -3.39
C SER A 433 26.49 -22.75 -4.31
N PRO A 434 26.58 -22.42 -5.61
CA PRO A 434 25.60 -22.88 -6.58
C PRO A 434 25.50 -24.41 -6.57
N LYS A 435 24.31 -24.97 -6.81
CA LYS A 435 24.18 -26.42 -7.03
C LYS A 435 24.97 -26.81 -8.28
N ALA A 436 25.54 -28.02 -8.30
CA ALA A 436 26.27 -28.52 -9.45
C ALA A 436 25.38 -28.51 -10.71
N GLY A 437 25.84 -27.85 -11.77
CA GLY A 437 25.08 -27.65 -13.01
C GLY A 437 24.31 -26.32 -13.10
N ASP A 438 24.27 -25.53 -12.02
CA ASP A 438 23.59 -24.22 -11.98
C ASP A 438 24.56 -23.04 -12.18
N GLU A 439 25.83 -23.29 -12.49
CA GLU A 439 26.89 -22.29 -12.61
C GLU A 439 26.58 -21.21 -13.64
N HIS A 440 25.96 -21.60 -14.76
CA HIS A 440 25.60 -20.74 -15.89
C HIS A 440 24.16 -20.20 -15.82
N ARG A 441 23.44 -20.45 -14.74
CA ARG A 441 22.12 -19.84 -14.51
C ARG A 441 22.29 -18.43 -13.94
N PRO A 442 21.35 -17.52 -14.19
CA PRO A 442 21.40 -16.17 -13.63
C PRO A 442 21.35 -16.25 -12.10
N VAL A 443 22.12 -15.40 -11.43
CA VAL A 443 22.03 -15.24 -9.99
C VAL A 443 20.72 -14.50 -9.66
N THR A 444 19.91 -15.11 -8.79
CA THR A 444 18.70 -14.51 -8.22
C THR A 444 18.78 -14.53 -6.70
N TRP A 445 17.71 -14.15 -5.99
CA TRP A 445 17.72 -14.05 -4.51
C TRP A 445 18.81 -13.08 -4.01
N VAL A 446 19.01 -11.99 -4.75
CA VAL A 446 19.94 -10.89 -4.46
C VAL A 446 19.17 -9.56 -4.44
N SER A 447 19.45 -8.72 -3.45
CA SER A 447 18.81 -7.40 -3.35
C SER A 447 19.48 -6.41 -4.32
N LEU A 448 18.89 -5.22 -4.44
CA LEU A 448 19.51 -4.12 -5.18
C LEU A 448 20.90 -3.76 -4.61
N GLU A 449 21.05 -3.80 -3.29
CA GLU A 449 22.31 -3.54 -2.59
C GLU A 449 23.36 -4.62 -2.87
N ASP A 450 22.95 -5.90 -2.91
CA ASP A 450 23.82 -7.04 -3.27
C ASP A 450 24.33 -6.89 -4.71
N ALA A 451 23.43 -6.55 -5.65
CA ALA A 451 23.76 -6.30 -7.05
C ALA A 451 24.77 -5.14 -7.21
N ARG A 452 24.54 -4.02 -6.53
CA ARG A 452 25.46 -2.87 -6.53
C ARG A 452 26.82 -3.24 -5.93
N ALA A 453 26.88 -4.07 -4.88
CA ALA A 453 28.13 -4.52 -4.29
C ALA A 453 28.96 -5.36 -5.28
N TYR A 454 28.32 -6.33 -5.95
CA TYR A 454 28.96 -7.10 -7.01
C TYR A 454 29.47 -6.21 -8.15
N LEU A 455 28.64 -5.27 -8.63
CA LEU A 455 28.98 -4.43 -9.78
C LEU A 455 30.17 -3.52 -9.48
N ARG A 456 30.24 -2.93 -8.28
CA ARG A 456 31.41 -2.16 -7.84
C ARG A 456 32.68 -3.01 -7.86
N TRP A 457 32.63 -4.23 -7.33
CA TRP A 457 33.77 -5.15 -7.36
C TRP A 457 34.18 -5.51 -8.79
N ALA A 458 33.22 -5.72 -9.68
CA ALA A 458 33.46 -6.03 -11.09
C ALA A 458 33.92 -4.81 -11.92
N GLY A 459 34.02 -3.61 -11.33
CA GLY A 459 34.33 -2.37 -12.04
C GLY A 459 33.23 -1.97 -13.03
N LYS A 460 31.97 -2.25 -12.68
CA LYS A 460 30.73 -2.02 -13.44
C LYS A 460 29.76 -1.19 -12.59
N ARG A 461 28.63 -0.82 -13.18
CA ARG A 461 27.47 -0.19 -12.53
C ARG A 461 26.18 -0.80 -13.05
N LEU A 462 25.04 -0.50 -12.40
CA LEU A 462 23.73 -0.85 -12.96
C LEU A 462 23.50 -0.04 -14.24
N PRO A 463 22.76 -0.54 -15.23
CA PRO A 463 22.25 0.32 -16.29
C PRO A 463 21.23 1.29 -15.71
N ASN A 464 21.23 2.53 -16.21
CA ASN A 464 20.01 3.31 -16.15
C ASN A 464 18.94 2.66 -17.04
N GLU A 465 17.67 2.90 -16.74
CA GLU A 465 16.55 2.31 -17.45
C GLU A 465 16.57 2.65 -18.95
N TRP A 466 16.93 3.89 -19.29
CA TRP A 466 17.08 4.30 -20.68
C TRP A 466 18.27 3.61 -21.38
N GLU A 467 19.35 3.28 -20.67
CA GLU A 467 20.47 2.49 -21.23
C GLU A 467 20.05 1.05 -21.47
N TRP A 468 19.26 0.49 -20.54
CA TRP A 468 18.65 -0.83 -20.70
C TRP A 468 17.72 -0.89 -21.90
N GLN A 469 16.81 0.07 -22.01
CA GLN A 469 15.87 0.14 -23.13
C GLN A 469 16.60 0.31 -24.46
N TYR A 470 17.54 1.25 -24.55
CA TYR A 470 18.30 1.47 -25.76
C TYR A 470 19.09 0.23 -26.18
N ALA A 471 19.75 -0.45 -25.23
CA ALA A 471 20.50 -1.68 -25.53
C ALA A 471 19.60 -2.82 -26.02
N ALA A 472 18.33 -2.86 -25.59
CA ALA A 472 17.34 -3.84 -26.03
C ALA A 472 16.68 -3.47 -27.38
N GLN A 473 16.41 -2.18 -27.57
CA GLN A 473 15.54 -1.66 -28.62
C GLN A 473 16.30 -1.20 -29.86
N GLY A 474 17.53 -0.71 -29.70
CA GLY A 474 18.17 0.12 -30.72
C GLY A 474 17.49 1.49 -30.83
N GLY A 475 17.39 2.04 -32.03
CA GLY A 475 16.82 3.38 -32.29
C GLY A 475 15.49 3.39 -33.06
N ASP A 476 14.86 2.25 -33.31
CA ASP A 476 13.69 2.14 -34.19
C ASP A 476 12.35 2.00 -33.45
N GLY A 477 12.35 2.06 -32.12
CA GLY A 477 11.14 2.00 -31.30
C GLY A 477 10.46 0.63 -31.22
N ARG A 478 11.15 -0.46 -31.58
CA ARG A 478 10.57 -1.82 -31.54
C ARG A 478 10.05 -2.21 -30.14
N LEU A 479 8.99 -3.01 -30.10
CA LEU A 479 8.36 -3.46 -28.84
C LEU A 479 9.10 -4.61 -28.16
N TYR A 480 9.83 -5.44 -28.91
CA TYR A 480 10.64 -6.55 -28.40
C TYR A 480 12.02 -6.51 -29.07
N PRO A 481 13.08 -7.13 -28.49
CA PRO A 481 14.41 -7.11 -29.08
C PRO A 481 14.45 -7.56 -30.55
N TRP A 482 13.60 -8.53 -30.91
CA TRP A 482 13.48 -9.11 -32.25
C TRP A 482 12.44 -8.43 -33.17
N GLY A 483 11.69 -7.43 -32.71
CA GLY A 483 10.71 -6.71 -33.53
C GLY A 483 9.42 -6.34 -32.80
N ASN A 484 8.32 -6.14 -33.53
CA ASN A 484 7.04 -5.70 -32.96
C ASN A 484 6.03 -6.81 -32.68
N ALA A 485 6.22 -7.98 -33.27
CA ALA A 485 5.38 -9.15 -33.00
C ALA A 485 5.99 -9.99 -31.88
N TRP A 486 5.16 -10.38 -30.91
CA TRP A 486 5.57 -11.33 -29.88
C TRP A 486 5.87 -12.69 -30.52
N ASP A 487 6.97 -13.31 -30.10
CA ASP A 487 7.33 -14.67 -30.49
C ASP A 487 7.83 -15.43 -29.24
N ALA A 488 7.06 -16.44 -28.83
CA ALA A 488 7.37 -17.23 -27.64
C ALA A 488 8.63 -18.09 -27.80
N ALA A 489 9.13 -18.32 -29.03
CA ALA A 489 10.36 -19.05 -29.28
C ALA A 489 11.63 -18.25 -28.93
N MET A 490 11.49 -16.94 -28.69
CA MET A 490 12.60 -16.03 -28.40
C MET A 490 12.92 -15.93 -26.90
N VAL A 491 12.11 -16.56 -26.05
CA VAL A 491 12.21 -16.49 -24.59
C VAL A 491 12.01 -17.87 -23.96
N PRO A 492 12.43 -18.08 -22.70
CA PRO A 492 12.06 -19.29 -21.96
C PRO A 492 10.55 -19.47 -21.87
N ALA A 493 10.10 -20.72 -21.89
CA ALA A 493 8.70 -21.02 -21.63
C ALA A 493 8.33 -20.60 -20.19
N PRO A 494 7.18 -19.91 -19.99
CA PRO A 494 6.80 -19.46 -18.67
C PRO A 494 6.48 -20.64 -17.75
N ALA A 495 7.06 -20.63 -16.55
CA ALA A 495 6.72 -21.50 -15.44
C ALA A 495 5.41 -21.03 -14.81
N LYS A 496 4.33 -21.78 -15.07
CA LYS A 496 2.96 -21.47 -14.63
C LYS A 496 2.51 -22.23 -13.39
N GLY A 497 3.37 -23.10 -12.86
CA GLY A 497 3.09 -23.87 -11.65
C GLY A 497 3.29 -23.06 -10.37
N ARG A 498 2.87 -23.63 -9.25
CA ARG A 498 3.03 -23.07 -7.90
C ARG A 498 4.46 -23.19 -7.36
N GLU A 499 5.27 -24.04 -7.97
CA GLU A 499 6.69 -24.20 -7.66
C GLU A 499 7.54 -23.27 -8.53
N LEU A 500 8.62 -22.75 -7.95
CA LEU A 500 9.61 -21.97 -8.68
C LEU A 500 10.73 -22.88 -9.22
N PRO A 501 10.73 -23.26 -10.50
CA PRO A 501 11.85 -24.00 -11.07
C PRO A 501 13.09 -23.12 -11.19
N ALA A 502 14.27 -23.72 -11.31
CA ALA A 502 15.48 -22.95 -11.60
C ALA A 502 15.40 -22.31 -13.01
N PRO A 503 15.80 -21.04 -13.19
CA PRO A 503 15.85 -20.39 -14.50
C PRO A 503 16.77 -21.14 -15.44
N GLU A 504 16.47 -21.22 -16.74
CA GLU A 504 17.39 -21.80 -17.73
C GLU A 504 18.78 -21.14 -17.67
N PRO A 505 19.87 -21.85 -18.05
CA PRO A 505 21.17 -21.20 -18.25
C PRO A 505 21.06 -20.00 -19.19
N VAL A 506 21.93 -19.00 -19.02
CA VAL A 506 21.96 -17.83 -19.91
C VAL A 506 22.35 -18.23 -21.33
N GLY A 507 21.91 -17.45 -22.33
CA GLY A 507 22.29 -17.59 -23.73
C GLY A 507 21.67 -18.79 -24.45
N ARG A 508 20.53 -19.28 -23.97
CA ARG A 508 19.78 -20.38 -24.61
C ARG A 508 18.84 -19.91 -25.73
N HIS A 509 18.58 -18.61 -25.79
CA HIS A 509 17.68 -17.98 -26.77
C HIS A 509 18.39 -16.92 -27.61
N PRO A 510 19.44 -17.28 -28.38
CA PRO A 510 20.25 -16.30 -29.12
C PRO A 510 19.49 -15.56 -30.23
N GLN A 511 18.37 -16.12 -30.71
CA GLN A 511 17.51 -15.45 -31.68
C GLN A 511 16.70 -14.30 -31.04
N GLY A 512 16.55 -14.31 -29.71
CA GLY A 512 15.95 -13.21 -28.94
C GLY A 512 16.92 -12.06 -28.63
N ALA A 513 18.13 -12.07 -29.21
CA ALA A 513 19.11 -11.01 -29.00
C ALA A 513 18.62 -9.64 -29.52
N SER A 514 19.08 -8.58 -28.85
CA SER A 514 18.86 -7.21 -29.29
C SER A 514 19.61 -6.88 -30.59
N PRO A 515 19.33 -5.74 -31.24
CA PRO A 515 20.08 -5.27 -32.42
C PRO A 515 21.59 -5.17 -32.20
N PHE A 516 22.02 -5.01 -30.95
CA PHE A 516 23.43 -4.94 -30.59
C PHE A 516 24.04 -6.30 -30.22
N GLY A 517 23.23 -7.36 -30.11
CA GLY A 517 23.68 -8.70 -29.73
C GLY A 517 23.62 -8.99 -28.23
N VAL A 518 22.85 -8.21 -27.47
CA VAL A 518 22.61 -8.46 -26.04
C VAL A 518 21.48 -9.48 -25.90
N GLU A 519 21.71 -10.56 -25.16
CA GLU A 519 20.79 -11.70 -25.02
C GLU A 519 20.03 -11.65 -23.68
N ASP A 520 18.96 -12.44 -23.58
CA ASP A 520 18.12 -12.62 -22.39
C ASP A 520 17.57 -11.29 -21.82
N MET A 521 17.25 -10.33 -22.70
CA MET A 521 16.66 -9.04 -22.29
C MET A 521 15.20 -9.20 -21.84
N VAL A 522 14.45 -10.13 -22.43
CA VAL A 522 13.01 -10.31 -22.17
C VAL A 522 12.72 -11.76 -21.74
N GLY A 523 11.84 -11.96 -20.76
CA GLY A 523 11.27 -13.27 -20.41
C GLY A 523 12.15 -14.21 -19.59
N HIS A 524 13.39 -13.83 -19.26
CA HIS A 524 14.30 -14.65 -18.46
C HIS A 524 14.20 -14.29 -16.98
N VAL A 525 15.00 -13.39 -16.43
CA VAL A 525 14.80 -12.84 -15.07
C VAL A 525 14.54 -11.35 -15.15
N TRP A 526 13.76 -10.83 -14.19
CA TRP A 526 13.65 -9.39 -13.99
C TRP A 526 15.02 -8.80 -13.71
N GLN A 527 15.26 -7.58 -14.17
CA GLN A 527 16.59 -6.96 -14.05
C GLN A 527 16.52 -5.62 -13.33
N TRP A 528 17.27 -5.49 -12.24
CA TRP A 528 17.43 -4.25 -11.49
C TRP A 528 17.98 -3.11 -12.37
N THR A 529 17.36 -1.92 -12.31
CA THR A 529 17.88 -0.68 -12.91
C THR A 529 17.94 0.49 -11.90
N ASN A 530 17.13 1.53 -12.07
CA ASN A 530 17.10 2.72 -11.23
C ASN A 530 16.31 2.50 -9.94
N GLU A 531 16.71 3.22 -8.90
CA GLU A 531 15.99 3.33 -7.64
C GLU A 531 15.37 4.72 -7.53
N PHE A 532 14.16 4.79 -7.00
CA PHE A 532 13.43 6.01 -6.70
C PHE A 532 13.01 6.01 -5.24
N ALA A 533 12.99 7.19 -4.63
CA ALA A 533 12.56 7.36 -3.25
C ALA A 533 11.82 8.68 -3.03
N ASP A 534 10.85 8.66 -2.12
CA ASP A 534 10.34 9.83 -1.41
C ASP A 534 10.54 9.64 0.11
N GLU A 535 9.91 10.48 0.93
CA GLU A 535 10.01 10.40 2.39
C GLU A 535 9.47 9.08 2.98
N HIS A 536 8.56 8.40 2.29
CA HIS A 536 7.80 7.25 2.81
C HIS A 536 7.98 5.97 1.99
N THR A 537 8.36 6.07 0.72
CA THR A 537 8.41 4.96 -0.22
C THR A 537 9.78 4.89 -0.90
N ARG A 538 10.31 3.67 -1.00
CA ARG A 538 11.40 3.32 -1.92
C ARG A 538 10.90 2.33 -2.95
N ALA A 539 11.35 2.48 -4.18
CA ALA A 539 11.07 1.54 -5.25
C ALA A 539 12.27 1.40 -6.18
N ALA A 540 12.36 0.26 -6.85
CA ALA A 540 13.28 0.05 -7.95
C ALA A 540 12.52 -0.33 -9.20
N ILE A 541 13.06 0.08 -10.35
CA ILE A 541 12.53 -0.34 -11.63
C ILE A 541 13.12 -1.70 -12.01
N LEU A 542 12.20 -2.58 -12.42
CA LEU A 542 12.48 -3.87 -13.00
C LEU A 542 12.13 -3.86 -14.49
N ARG A 543 13.04 -4.43 -15.29
CA ARG A 543 12.90 -4.51 -16.75
C ARG A 543 12.91 -5.95 -17.24
N GLY A 544 12.19 -6.21 -18.34
CA GLY A 544 12.28 -7.44 -19.13
C GLY A 544 11.31 -8.57 -18.76
N GLY A 545 10.65 -8.52 -17.60
CA GLY A 545 9.84 -9.63 -17.12
C GLY A 545 10.68 -10.82 -16.64
N SER A 546 10.02 -11.89 -16.20
CA SER A 546 10.66 -13.15 -15.81
C SER A 546 9.96 -14.38 -16.37
N TYR A 547 10.63 -15.53 -16.26
CA TYR A 547 10.11 -16.85 -16.64
C TYR A 547 9.00 -17.33 -15.70
N TYR A 548 8.89 -16.80 -14.48
CA TYR A 548 7.88 -17.24 -13.52
C TYR A 548 6.58 -16.43 -13.67
N GLN A 549 5.45 -17.14 -13.79
CA GLN A 549 4.12 -16.55 -13.97
C GLN A 549 3.08 -17.35 -13.18
N PRO A 550 2.82 -17.04 -11.90
CA PRO A 550 1.75 -17.70 -11.18
C PRO A 550 0.39 -17.43 -11.87
N GLN A 551 -0.52 -18.39 -11.79
CA GLN A 551 -1.82 -18.36 -12.48
C GLN A 551 -2.97 -18.02 -11.51
N ASP A 552 -4.19 -17.94 -12.03
CA ASP A 552 -5.44 -17.81 -11.26
C ASP A 552 -5.73 -16.42 -10.66
N SER A 553 -4.82 -15.45 -10.78
CA SER A 553 -5.06 -14.05 -10.40
C SER A 553 -4.32 -13.06 -11.31
N TYR A 554 -4.98 -11.95 -11.62
CA TYR A 554 -4.36 -10.82 -12.34
C TYR A 554 -3.67 -9.82 -11.41
N TRP A 555 -3.80 -9.97 -10.09
CA TRP A 555 -3.14 -9.13 -9.08
C TRP A 555 -1.71 -9.56 -8.77
N TYR A 556 -1.23 -10.64 -9.37
CA TYR A 556 0.19 -10.99 -9.31
C TYR A 556 1.04 -9.98 -10.08
N PHE A 557 2.29 -9.81 -9.65
CA PHE A 557 3.25 -8.88 -10.24
C PHE A 557 3.35 -9.10 -11.77
N PRO A 558 2.94 -8.10 -12.58
CA PRO A 558 2.69 -8.30 -14.00
C PRO A 558 4.00 -8.28 -14.80
N GLN A 559 4.00 -8.99 -15.93
CA GLN A 559 5.17 -9.07 -16.82
C GLN A 559 5.33 -7.80 -17.66
N ALA A 560 6.56 -7.27 -17.74
CA ALA A 560 6.94 -6.17 -18.62
C ALA A 560 7.80 -6.67 -19.79
N TYR A 561 7.15 -7.35 -20.73
CA TYR A 561 7.84 -7.91 -21.90
C TYR A 561 8.11 -6.90 -22.99
N LYS A 562 7.30 -5.83 -23.10
CA LYS A 562 7.60 -4.80 -24.08
C LYS A 562 8.73 -3.91 -23.58
N LEU A 563 9.58 -3.47 -24.51
CA LEU A 563 10.72 -2.61 -24.25
C LEU A 563 10.32 -1.19 -23.84
N ASN A 564 9.05 -0.81 -23.97
CA ASN A 564 8.51 0.44 -23.45
C ASN A 564 7.68 0.24 -22.17
N GLU A 565 7.77 -0.93 -21.52
CA GLU A 565 7.11 -1.22 -20.24
C GLU A 565 8.14 -1.39 -19.12
N HIS A 566 7.76 -1.06 -17.89
CA HIS A 566 8.52 -1.44 -16.69
C HIS A 566 7.64 -1.92 -15.54
N GLY A 567 8.23 -2.65 -14.60
CA GLY A 567 7.61 -2.95 -13.31
C GLY A 567 8.20 -2.06 -12.21
N LYS A 568 7.33 -1.43 -11.42
CA LYS A 568 7.72 -0.72 -10.18
C LYS A 568 7.70 -1.71 -9.02
N TYR A 569 8.87 -2.07 -8.51
CA TYR A 569 9.01 -2.98 -7.37
C TYR A 569 9.22 -2.19 -6.09
N LEU A 570 8.29 -2.32 -5.13
CA LEU A 570 8.40 -1.60 -3.86
C LEU A 570 9.49 -2.23 -3.00
N LEU A 571 10.44 -1.41 -2.54
CA LEU A 571 11.55 -1.84 -1.69
C LEU A 571 11.17 -1.62 -0.23
N MET A 572 11.35 -2.65 0.59
CA MET A 572 11.10 -2.57 2.02
C MET A 572 12.37 -2.90 2.82
N ALA A 573 12.97 -4.04 2.52
CA ALA A 573 14.22 -4.49 3.12
C ALA A 573 14.81 -5.66 2.33
N PRO A 574 16.14 -5.85 2.34
CA PRO A 574 16.79 -6.94 1.61
C PRO A 574 16.22 -8.34 1.90
N SER A 575 15.78 -8.61 3.13
CA SER A 575 15.11 -9.86 3.54
C SER A 575 13.91 -10.20 2.64
N LYS A 576 13.10 -9.20 2.31
CA LYS A 576 11.89 -9.35 1.50
C LYS A 576 12.16 -9.11 0.01
N ASP A 577 13.01 -8.13 -0.30
CA ASP A 577 13.21 -7.63 -1.65
C ASP A 577 13.92 -8.65 -2.54
N ARG A 578 14.75 -9.52 -1.96
CA ARG A 578 15.37 -10.67 -2.64
C ARG A 578 14.30 -11.62 -3.14
N SER A 579 14.35 -11.91 -4.44
CA SER A 579 13.36 -12.75 -5.10
C SER A 579 14.01 -13.72 -6.07
N GLY A 580 13.41 -14.90 -6.22
CA GLY A 580 13.87 -15.92 -7.14
C GLY A 580 13.61 -15.61 -8.63
N GLY A 581 12.78 -14.61 -8.94
CA GLY A 581 12.52 -14.13 -10.30
C GLY A 581 13.34 -12.89 -10.70
N ILE A 582 14.13 -12.32 -9.79
CA ILE A 582 14.89 -11.08 -10.03
C ILE A 582 16.40 -11.33 -9.98
N GLY A 583 17.09 -10.87 -11.02
CA GLY A 583 18.54 -10.80 -11.12
C GLY A 583 18.98 -9.42 -11.63
N PHE A 584 20.14 -9.35 -12.29
CA PHE A 584 20.66 -8.09 -12.82
C PHE A 584 21.73 -8.32 -13.88
N ARG A 585 22.09 -7.25 -14.58
CA ARG A 585 23.25 -7.18 -15.47
C ARG A 585 24.01 -5.87 -15.25
N GLY A 586 25.30 -5.85 -15.57
CA GLY A 586 26.15 -4.68 -15.43
C GLY A 586 26.38 -3.92 -16.74
N VAL A 587 26.70 -2.64 -16.61
CA VAL A 587 27.28 -1.82 -17.67
C VAL A 587 28.62 -1.22 -17.23
N LYS A 588 29.44 -0.86 -18.21
CA LYS A 588 30.71 -0.16 -18.01
C LYS A 588 30.84 0.92 -19.07
N ASP A 589 31.21 2.12 -18.66
CA ASP A 589 31.33 3.26 -19.56
C ASP A 589 32.43 3.02 -20.60
N ALA A 590 32.30 3.59 -21.79
CA ALA A 590 33.27 3.43 -22.87
C ALA A 590 33.79 4.79 -23.35
N LEU A 591 35.01 4.78 -23.90
CA LEU A 591 35.50 5.93 -24.65
C LEU A 591 34.73 6.07 -25.98
N PRO A 592 34.56 7.31 -26.48
CA PRO A 592 34.19 7.53 -27.88
C PRO A 592 35.17 6.79 -28.82
N LEU A 593 34.67 6.34 -29.97
CA LEU A 593 35.52 5.79 -31.02
C LEU A 593 36.31 6.89 -31.73
#